data_AF-A0A0D0C4F1-F1
#
_entry.id   AF-A0A0D0C4F1-F1
#
_cell.length_a   1.000
_cell.length_b   1.000
_cell.length_c   1.000
_cell.angle_alpha   90.00
_cell.angle_beta   90.00
_cell.angle_gamma   90.00
#
_symmetry.space_group_name_H-M   'P 1'
#
loop_
_entity.id
_entity.type
_entity.pdbx_description
1 polymer ?
#
loop_
_entity_poly.entity_id
_entity_poly.type
_entity_poly.pdbx_seq_one_letter_code
_entity_poly.pdbx_strand_id
1 'polypeptide(L)' 'MRKQAIKLACEEVAEEVINLQMFHDDNNMDNVLVTVKNKQVVAARIVDYGGESVFHTKKSISKEVVIAYCEKEALQWWK' A
#
# COMPACT_ATOMS: atom_id res chain seq x y z
N MET A 1 13.86 8.59 2.79
CA MET A 1 13.41 7.37 2.10
C MET A 1 12.04 6.90 2.58
N ARG A 2 11.74 6.86 3.89
CA ARG A 2 10.41 6.42 4.39
C ARG A 2 9.20 7.12 3.75
N LYS A 3 9.19 8.46 3.66
CA LYS A 3 8.08 9.17 2.97
C LYS A 3 7.89 8.75 1.51
N GLN A 4 8.99 8.49 0.78
CA GLN A 4 8.93 8.01 -0.60
C GLN A 4 8.42 6.58 -0.69
N ALA A 5 8.85 5.72 0.23
CA ALA A 5 8.37 4.35 0.35
C ALA A 5 6.86 4.30 0.65
N ILE A 6 6.38 5.08 1.63
CA ILE A 6 4.95 5.19 1.95
C ILE A 6 4.15 5.61 0.72
N LYS A 7 4.60 6.66 0.02
CA LYS A 7 3.91 7.13 -1.19
C LYS A 7 3.79 6.02 -2.24
N LEU A 8 4.90 5.36 -2.58
CA LEU A 8 4.90 4.28 -3.58
C LEU A 8 4.09 3.07 -3.12
N ALA A 9 4.11 2.75 -1.82
CA ALA A 9 3.32 1.65 -1.26
C ALA A 9 1.82 1.96 -1.34
N CYS A 10 1.40 3.18 -0.99
CA CYS A 10 -0.01 3.56 -1.10
C CYS A 10 -0.50 3.66 -2.55
N GLU A 11 0.38 4.00 -3.50
CA GLU A 11 0.08 3.89 -4.92
C GLU A 11 -0.15 2.42 -5.34
N GLU A 12 0.68 1.49 -4.87
CA GLU A 12 0.51 0.04 -5.13
C GLU A 12 -0.80 -0.50 -4.53
N VAL A 13 -1.09 -0.19 -3.27
CA VAL A 13 -2.36 -0.58 -2.60
C VAL A 13 -3.56 -0.11 -3.42
N ALA A 14 -3.50 1.12 -3.94
CA ALA A 14 -4.58 1.66 -4.73
C ALA A 14 -4.70 0.96 -6.10
N GLU A 15 -3.60 0.59 -6.74
CA GLU A 15 -3.63 -0.23 -7.96
C GLU A 15 -4.26 -1.60 -7.71
N GLU A 16 -3.94 -2.27 -6.60
CA GLU A 16 -4.55 -3.56 -6.25
C GLU A 16 -6.05 -3.43 -5.98
N VAL A 17 -6.46 -2.40 -5.24
CA VAL A 17 -7.87 -2.15 -4.97
C VAL A 17 -8.67 -1.91 -6.25
N ILE A 18 -8.12 -1.15 -7.19
CA ILE A 18 -8.82 -0.81 -8.43
C ILE A 18 -8.82 -1.98 -9.42
N ASN A 19 -7.69 -2.65 -9.60
CA ASN A 19 -7.53 -3.67 -10.63
C ASN A 19 -8.02 -5.05 -10.16
N LEU A 20 -7.81 -5.39 -8.89
CA LEU A 20 -8.10 -6.72 -8.33
C LEU A 20 -9.35 -6.73 -7.46
N GLN A 21 -9.93 -5.56 -7.15
CA GLN A 21 -11.07 -5.43 -6.23
C GLN A 21 -10.78 -6.04 -4.85
N MET A 22 -9.53 -5.86 -4.40
CA MET A 22 -8.99 -6.46 -3.20
C MET A 22 -8.26 -5.40 -2.38
N PHE A 23 -8.51 -5.37 -1.07
CA PHE A 23 -7.80 -4.51 -0.13
C PHE A 23 -7.10 -5.37 0.92
N HIS A 24 -5.79 -5.23 1.01
CA HIS A 24 -4.99 -5.81 2.09
C HIS A 24 -4.92 -4.79 3.23
N ASP A 25 -5.47 -5.09 4.41
CA ASP A 25 -5.53 -4.17 5.56
C ASP A 25 -4.29 -4.25 6.47
N ASP A 26 -3.25 -4.98 6.05
CA ASP A 26 -2.02 -5.15 6.82
C ASP A 26 -0.78 -4.64 6.08
N ASN A 27 -0.89 -3.45 5.47
CA ASN A 27 0.20 -2.81 4.72
C ASN A 27 1.20 -2.08 5.63
N ASN A 28 1.70 -2.75 6.67
CA ASN A 28 2.70 -2.21 7.58
C ASN A 28 4.13 -2.30 6.99
N MET A 29 5.15 -1.82 7.71
CA MET A 29 6.54 -1.79 7.20
C MET A 29 7.15 -3.17 6.95
N ASP A 30 6.68 -4.20 7.65
CA ASP A 30 7.19 -5.57 7.53
C ASP A 30 6.58 -6.29 6.31
N ASN A 31 5.42 -5.83 5.84
CA ASN A 31 4.67 -6.38 4.70
C ASN A 31 4.83 -5.56 3.41
N VAL A 32 5.85 -4.69 3.34
CA VAL A 32 6.17 -3.92 2.13
C VAL A 32 7.63 -4.09 1.73
N LEU A 33 7.86 -4.60 0.53
CA LEU A 33 9.17 -4.66 -0.08
C LEU A 33 9.43 -3.40 -0.91
N VAL A 34 10.56 -2.74 -0.65
CA VAL A 34 11.00 -1.57 -1.41
C VAL A 34 12.20 -1.89 -2.28
N THR A 35 12.17 -1.45 -3.54
CA THR A 35 13.34 -1.50 -4.42
C THR A 35 14.10 -0.19 -4.35
N VAL A 36 15.39 -0.25 -4.03
CA VAL A 36 16.26 0.93 -3.96
C VAL A 36 17.28 0.90 -5.09
N LYS A 37 17.34 1.99 -5.88
CA LYS A 37 18.34 2.19 -6.93
C LYS A 37 18.95 3.57 -6.77
N ASN A 38 20.28 3.68 -6.80
CA ASN A 38 21.00 4.95 -6.66
C ASN A 38 20.57 5.77 -5.43
N LYS A 39 20.39 5.12 -4.27
CA LYS A 39 19.92 5.73 -3.01
C LYS A 39 18.50 6.33 -3.08
N GLN A 40 17.70 5.97 -4.08
CA GLN A 40 16.31 6.37 -4.22
C GLN A 40 15.40 5.14 -4.19
N VAL A 41 14.25 5.26 -3.54
CA VAL A 41 13.21 4.25 -3.60
C VAL A 41 12.51 4.38 -4.96
N VAL A 42 12.50 3.32 -5.75
CA VAL A 42 11.97 3.33 -7.13
C VAL A 42 10.72 2.47 -7.31
N ALA A 43 10.45 1.57 -6.36
CA ALA A 43 9.24 0.76 -6.33
C ALA A 43 8.93 0.32 -4.90
N ALA A 44 7.66 0.05 -4.64
CA ALA A 44 7.16 -0.64 -3.45
C ALA A 44 6.19 -1.73 -3.91
N ARG A 45 6.20 -2.88 -3.22
CA ARG A 45 5.30 -4.01 -3.46
C ARG A 45 4.74 -4.47 -2.13
N ILE A 46 3.43 -4.67 -2.08
CA ILE A 46 2.77 -5.30 -0.94
C ILE A 46 3.05 -6.80 -1.00
N VAL A 47 3.32 -7.40 0.16
CA VAL A 47 3.53 -8.84 0.33
C VAL A 47 2.71 -9.35 1.50
N ASP A 48 2.79 -10.66 1.74
CA ASP A 48 2.13 -11.36 2.85
C ASP A 48 0.58 -11.33 2.82
N TYR A 49 0.01 -11.80 1.71
CA TYR A 49 -1.43 -11.99 1.56
C TYR A 49 -1.97 -13.25 2.27
N GLY A 50 -1.19 -13.86 3.15
CA GLY A 50 -1.55 -15.12 3.82
C GLY A 50 -2.59 -14.97 4.94
N GLY A 51 -2.99 -13.75 5.29
CA GLY A 51 -3.80 -13.46 6.48
C GLY A 51 -5.31 -13.28 6.25
N GLU A 52 -6.05 -13.16 7.36
CA GLU A 52 -7.49 -12.86 7.42
C GLU A 52 -7.83 -11.40 7.02
N SER A 53 -6.81 -10.58 6.73
CA SER A 53 -6.91 -9.14 6.49
C SER A 53 -7.02 -8.77 5.02
N VAL A 54 -7.51 -9.68 4.17
CA VAL A 54 -7.75 -9.43 2.74
C VAL A 54 -9.25 -9.32 2.49
N PHE A 55 -9.69 -8.17 1.98
CA PHE A 55 -11.10 -7.82 1.82
C PHE A 55 -11.46 -7.54 0.37
N HIS A 56 -12.70 -7.83 -0.02
CA HIS A 56 -13.24 -7.38 -1.30
C HIS A 56 -13.66 -5.92 -1.26
N THR A 57 -13.34 -5.17 -2.30
CA THR A 57 -13.73 -3.76 -2.43
C THR A 57 -14.89 -3.56 -3.41
N LYS A 58 -15.61 -2.46 -3.22
CA LYS A 58 -16.65 -2.05 -4.18
C LYS A 58 -15.98 -1.52 -5.46
N LYS A 59 -16.54 -1.89 -6.63
CA LYS A 59 -16.03 -1.46 -7.95
C LYS A 59 -15.95 0.05 -8.15
N SER A 60 -16.72 0.83 -7.40
CA SER A 60 -16.82 2.29 -7.54
C SER A 60 -15.90 3.07 -6.60
N ILE A 61 -14.96 2.40 -5.92
CA ILE A 61 -14.03 3.10 -5.04
C ILE A 61 -13.04 3.92 -5.86
N SER A 62 -12.77 5.15 -5.41
CA SER A 62 -11.82 6.03 -6.10
C SER A 62 -10.40 5.72 -5.63
N LYS A 63 -9.45 5.74 -6.57
CA LYS A 63 -8.02 5.55 -6.29
C LYS A 63 -7.51 6.57 -5.27
N GLU A 64 -7.95 7.82 -5.40
CA GLU A 64 -7.57 8.94 -4.53
C GLU A 64 -8.03 8.71 -3.09
N VAL A 65 -9.23 8.16 -2.89
CA VAL A 65 -9.74 7.81 -1.55
C VAL A 65 -8.89 6.72 -0.90
N VAL A 66 -8.48 5.70 -1.67
CA VAL A 66 -7.64 4.60 -1.18
C VAL A 66 -6.26 5.12 -0.78
N ILE A 67 -5.64 5.96 -1.61
CA ILE A 67 -4.33 6.57 -1.30
C ILE A 67 -4.43 7.41 -0.03
N ALA A 68 -5.42 8.29 0.08
CA ALA A 68 -5.58 9.15 1.26
C ALA A 68 -5.81 8.35 2.55
N TYR A 69 -6.54 7.24 2.46
CA TYR A 69 -6.71 6.32 3.59
C TYR A 69 -5.39 5.64 3.98
N CYS A 70 -4.68 5.05 3.02
CA CYS A 70 -3.40 4.40 3.25
C CYS A 70 -2.36 5.35 3.87
N GLU A 71 -2.24 6.58 3.36
CA GLU A 71 -1.29 7.56 3.89
C GLU A 71 -1.62 7.95 5.34
N LYS A 72 -2.91 8.05 5.69
CA LYS A 72 -3.36 8.32 7.06
C LYS A 72 -3.01 7.16 8.00
N GLU A 73 -3.22 5.92 7.59
CA GLU A 73 -2.89 4.74 8.39
C GLU A 73 -1.37 4.56 8.52
N ALA A 74 -0.61 4.81 7.47
CA ALA A 74 0.85 4.75 7.50
C ALA A 74 1.46 5.68 8.56
N LEU A 75 0.85 6.84 8.85
CA LEU A 75 1.29 7.72 9.94
C LEU A 75 1.20 7.07 11.32
N GLN A 76 0.33 6.08 11.49
CA GLN A 76 0.11 5.39 12.76
C GLN A 76 1.04 4.19 12.92
N TRP A 77 1.17 3.40 11.84
CA TRP A 77 1.81 2.08 11.86
C TRP A 77 3.27 2.08 11.41
N TRP A 78 3.62 2.94 10.46
CA TRP A 78 4.99 3.09 10.01
C TRP A 78 5.62 4.12 10.91
N LYS A 79 6.00 3.75 12.14
CA LYS A 79 6.67 4.62 13.13
C LYS A 79 8.18 4.49 13.13
#